data_AF-A0A946VD42-F1
#
_entry.id   AF-A0A946VD42-F1
#
_cell.length_a   1.000
_cell.length_b   1.000
_cell.length_c   1.000
_cell.angle_alpha   90.00
_cell.angle_beta   90.00
_cell.angle_gamma   90.00
#
_symmetry.space_group_name_H-M   'P 1'
#
loop_
_entity.id
_entity.type
_entity.pdbx_description
1 polymer ?
#
loop_
_entity_poly.entity_id
_entity_poly.type
_entity_poly.pdbx_seq_one_letter_code
_entity_poly.pdbx_strand_id
1 'polypeptide(L)'
;MKDQSWNLEEAQKLAEEFPNTFSKPSTEVIEPLEKGHKAKLIFKFVSDDPEVPSSEQLWVEILLVQNNKFLGQLEDGPKYIQDLKCGEIIEFEECHIIDID
;
A
#
# COMPACT_ATOMS: atom_id res chain seq x y z
N MET A 1 16.40 4.81 12.70
CA MET A 1 15.52 4.36 11.62
C MET A 1 15.21 2.90 11.92
N LYS A 2 13.94 2.48 11.96
CA LYS A 2 13.63 1.04 12.01
C LYS A 2 14.11 0.47 10.67
N ASP A 3 14.97 -0.55 10.71
CA ASP A 3 15.19 -1.40 9.54
C ASP A 3 13.89 -2.17 9.32
N GLN A 4 13.14 -1.79 8.29
CA GLN A 4 11.90 -2.47 7.91
C GLN A 4 12.19 -3.50 6.81
N SER A 5 11.61 -4.70 6.95
CA SER A 5 11.81 -5.82 6.01
C SER A 5 11.04 -5.66 4.69
N TRP A 6 10.29 -4.56 4.55
CA TRP A 6 9.35 -4.32 3.48
C TRP A 6 9.44 -2.88 2.93
N ASN A 7 8.95 -2.70 1.71
CA ASN A 7 8.74 -1.40 1.08
C ASN A 7 7.37 -1.34 0.40
N LEU A 8 6.82 -0.13 0.25
CA LEU A 8 5.65 0.07 -0.61
C LEU A 8 6.09 -0.04 -2.07
N GLU A 9 5.30 -0.74 -2.88
CA GLU A 9 5.49 -0.81 -4.32
C GLU A 9 4.73 0.35 -5.00
N GLU A 10 5.32 0.92 -6.04
CA GLU A 10 4.68 1.99 -6.81
C GLU A 10 3.68 1.38 -7.81
N ALA A 11 2.40 1.57 -7.53
CA ALA A 11 1.29 1.20 -8.41
C ALA A 11 1.47 1.77 -9.83
N GLN A 12 2.02 2.98 -9.93
CA GLN A 12 2.32 3.63 -11.20
C GLN A 12 3.30 2.81 -12.05
N LYS A 13 4.40 2.33 -11.46
CA LYS A 13 5.40 1.50 -12.16
C LYS A 13 4.79 0.17 -12.60
N LEU A 14 3.95 -0.44 -11.74
CA LEU A 14 3.26 -1.69 -12.08
C LEU A 14 2.26 -1.50 -13.23
N ALA A 15 1.53 -0.38 -13.27
CA ALA A 15 0.62 -0.07 -14.37
C ALA A 15 1.37 0.14 -15.70
N GLU A 16 2.57 0.73 -15.65
CA GLU A 16 3.44 0.93 -16.81
C GLU A 16 4.07 -0.39 -17.31
N GLU A 17 4.49 -1.26 -16.39
CA GLU A 17 5.08 -2.56 -16.72
C GLU A 17 4.03 -3.57 -17.18
N PHE A 18 2.82 -3.51 -16.60
CA PHE A 18 1.74 -4.48 -16.81
C PHE A 18 0.40 -3.83 -17.20
N PRO A 19 0.34 -3.02 -18.28
CA PRO A 19 -0.83 -2.21 -18.62
C PRO A 19 -2.10 -3.01 -18.92
N ASN A 20 -1.97 -4.30 -19.26
CA ASN A 20 -3.10 -5.16 -19.61
C ASN A 20 -3.62 -5.99 -18.42
N THR A 21 -2.89 -6.05 -17.32
CA THR A 21 -3.18 -6.93 -16.17
C THR A 21 -3.19 -6.20 -14.83
N PHE A 22 -2.69 -4.97 -14.80
CA PHE A 22 -2.69 -4.11 -13.62
C PHE A 22 -3.45 -2.81 -13.91
N SER A 23 -4.41 -2.49 -13.07
CA SER A 23 -5.16 -1.24 -13.15
C SER A 23 -4.85 -0.42 -11.91
N LYS A 24 -4.52 0.86 -12.11
CA LYS A 24 -4.33 1.84 -11.04
C LYS A 24 -5.54 2.79 -11.04
N PRO A 25 -6.10 3.14 -9.87
CA PRO A 25 -7.10 4.19 -9.77
C PRO A 25 -6.55 5.51 -10.34
N SER A 26 -7.39 6.24 -11.08
CA SER A 26 -7.02 7.54 -11.65
C SER A 26 -6.89 8.60 -10.55
N THR A 27 -6.13 9.66 -10.84
CA THR A 27 -5.96 10.78 -9.91
C THR A 27 -7.29 11.41 -9.52
N GLU A 28 -8.26 11.51 -10.43
CA GLU A 28 -9.60 12.05 -10.14
C GLU A 28 -10.35 11.25 -9.07
N VAL A 29 -10.04 9.95 -8.93
CA VAL A 29 -10.63 9.06 -7.92
C VAL A 29 -9.86 9.11 -6.59
N ILE A 30 -8.56 9.41 -6.65
CA ILE A 30 -7.67 9.50 -5.48
C ILE A 30 -7.70 10.89 -4.83
N GLU A 31 -7.85 11.96 -5.61
CA GLU A 31 -7.88 13.35 -5.15
C GLU A 31 -8.93 13.61 -4.04
N PRO A 32 -10.16 13.06 -4.09
CA PRO A 32 -11.13 13.23 -3.01
C PRO A 32 -10.91 12.33 -1.79
N LEU A 33 -9.85 11.52 -1.75
CA LEU A 33 -9.58 10.67 -0.59
C LEU A 33 -9.27 11.54 0.64
N GLU A 34 -9.95 11.23 1.74
CA GLU A 34 -9.84 11.95 3.00
C GLU A 34 -9.90 10.96 4.16
N LYS A 35 -9.87 11.50 5.38
CA LYS A 35 -9.95 10.69 6.59
C LYS A 35 -11.20 9.79 6.58
N GLY A 36 -11.01 8.51 6.85
CA GLY A 36 -12.06 7.49 6.93
C GLY A 36 -12.24 6.68 5.64
N HIS A 37 -11.69 7.13 4.50
CA HIS A 37 -11.60 6.30 3.30
C HIS A 37 -10.49 5.25 3.44
N LYS A 38 -10.58 4.19 2.64
CA LYS A 38 -9.59 3.11 2.64
C LYS A 38 -8.85 3.06 1.32
N ALA A 39 -7.55 2.84 1.42
CA ALA A 39 -6.68 2.60 0.28
C ALA A 39 -6.01 1.25 0.42
N LYS A 40 -5.93 0.52 -0.69
CA LYS A 40 -5.19 -0.73 -0.76
C LYS A 40 -3.79 -0.47 -1.28
N LEU A 41 -2.78 -1.03 -0.61
CA LEU A 41 -1.37 -0.86 -0.92
C LEU A 41 -0.70 -2.23 -1.13
N ILE A 42 0.45 -2.24 -1.82
CA ILE A 42 1.30 -3.43 -1.98
C ILE A 42 2.53 -3.27 -1.11
N PHE A 43 2.72 -4.22 -0.20
CA PHE A 43 3.88 -4.34 0.68
C PHE A 43 4.80 -5.42 0.12
N LYS A 44 5.89 -5.00 -0.49
CA LYS A 44 6.89 -5.92 -1.06
C LYS A 44 7.94 -6.25 -0.01
N PHE A 45 8.36 -7.51 0.03
CA PHE A 45 9.36 -8.02 0.96
C PHE A 45 10.17 -9.12 0.27
N VAL A 46 11.28 -9.50 0.89
CA VAL A 46 12.14 -10.58 0.37
C VAL A 46 11.89 -11.85 1.19
N SER A 47 11.67 -12.96 0.47
CA SER A 47 11.58 -14.30 1.03
C SER A 47 12.43 -15.25 0.18
N ASP A 48 13.16 -16.14 0.84
CA ASP A 48 13.89 -17.23 0.18
C ASP A 48 12.99 -18.45 -0.10
N ASP A 49 11.77 -18.46 0.46
CA ASP A 49 10.79 -19.51 0.27
C ASP A 49 9.98 -19.25 -1.03
N PRO A 50 10.07 -20.13 -2.05
CA PRO A 50 9.34 -19.97 -3.30
C PRO A 50 7.82 -20.17 -3.18
N GLU A 51 7.32 -20.74 -2.07
CA GLU A 51 5.89 -20.86 -1.80
C GLU A 51 5.30 -19.56 -1.20
N VAL A 52 6.16 -18.65 -0.75
CA VAL A 52 5.76 -17.35 -0.19
C VAL A 52 5.66 -16.31 -1.30
N PRO A 53 4.57 -15.53 -1.37
CA PRO A 53 4.45 -14.47 -2.37
C PRO A 53 5.52 -13.39 -2.15
N SER A 54 5.91 -12.70 -3.22
CA SER A 54 6.89 -11.59 -3.14
C SER A 54 6.32 -10.30 -2.56
N SER A 55 5.00 -10.24 -2.31
CA SER A 55 4.33 -9.09 -1.73
C SER A 55 2.99 -9.47 -1.09
N GLU A 56 2.50 -8.61 -0.20
CA GLU A 56 1.15 -8.69 0.36
C GLU A 56 0.36 -7.43 0.02
N GLN A 57 -0.95 -7.58 -0.18
CA GLN A 57 -1.86 -6.44 -0.37
C GLN A 57 -2.67 -6.24 0.90
N LEU A 58 -2.62 -5.03 1.46
CA LEU A 58 -3.31 -4.72 2.71
C LEU A 58 -4.11 -3.43 2.57
N TRP A 59 -5.23 -3.39 3.27
CA TRP A 59 -6.07 -2.21 3.40
C TRP A 59 -5.57 -1.30 4.52
N VAL A 60 -5.57 -0.01 4.22
CA VAL A 60 -5.14 1.05 5.13
C VAL A 60 -6.25 2.09 5.20
N GLU A 61 -6.80 2.32 6.39
CA GLU A 61 -7.73 3.42 6.65
C GLU A 61 -6.95 4.74 6.72
N ILE A 62 -7.33 5.72 5.93
CA ILE A 62 -6.70 7.05 5.92
C ILE A 62 -7.10 7.77 7.21
N LEU A 63 -6.11 8.17 8.00
CA LEU A 63 -6.32 8.97 9.21
C LEU A 63 -6.13 10.46 8.94
N LEU A 64 -5.26 10.80 7.99
CA LEU A 64 -4.83 12.16 7.72
C LEU A 64 -4.24 12.28 6.31
N VAL A 65 -4.53 13.40 5.65
CA VAL A 65 -3.93 13.81 4.37
C VAL A 65 -3.16 15.11 4.60
N GLN A 66 -1.86 15.13 4.29
CA GLN A 66 -1.02 16.33 4.40
C GLN A 66 0.03 16.35 3.29
N ASN A 67 0.16 17.49 2.59
CA ASN A 67 1.23 17.74 1.61
C ASN A 67 1.40 16.61 0.57
N ASN A 68 0.29 16.15 -0.02
CA ASN A 68 0.23 15.04 -0.98
C ASN A 68 0.62 13.66 -0.42
N LYS A 69 0.72 13.54 0.90
CA LYS A 69 0.94 12.28 1.60
C LYS A 69 -0.28 11.90 2.41
N PHE A 70 -0.46 10.60 2.53
CA PHE A 70 -1.46 9.97 3.36
C PHE A 70 -0.77 9.34 4.56
N LEU A 71 -1.33 9.55 5.74
CA LEU A 71 -1.05 8.74 6.92
C LEU A 71 -2.28 7.90 7.18
N GLY A 72 -2.09 6.59 7.24
CA GLY A 72 -3.18 5.67 7.49
C GLY A 72 -2.79 4.53 8.41
N GLN A 73 -3.80 3.83 8.90
CA GLN A 73 -3.66 2.70 9.81
C GLN A 73 -4.02 1.40 9.10
N LEU A 74 -3.17 0.39 9.24
CA LEU A 74 -3.46 -0.94 8.73
C LEU A 74 -4.71 -1.53 9.40
N GLU A 75 -5.70 -1.92 8.60
CA GLU A 75 -6.89 -2.62 9.11
C GLU A 75 -6.58 -4.09 9.42
N ASP A 76 -5.77 -4.73 8.58
CA ASP A 76 -5.38 -6.13 8.72
C ASP A 76 -3.86 -6.29 8.91
N GLY A 77 -3.48 -7.40 9.51
CA GLY A 77 -2.07 -7.76 9.67
C GLY A 77 -1.54 -8.51 8.44
N PRO A 78 -0.29 -8.27 8.02
CA PRO A 78 0.37 -9.13 7.05
C PRO A 78 0.49 -10.56 7.58
N LYS A 79 0.51 -11.52 6.66
CA LYS A 79 0.68 -12.93 6.94
C LYS A 79 2.16 -13.33 7.00
N TYR A 80 3.00 -12.73 6.17
CA TYR A 80 4.40 -13.12 5.98
C TYR A 80 5.37 -12.06 6.51
N ILE A 81 5.03 -10.77 6.43
CA ILE A 81 5.87 -9.68 6.95
C ILE A 81 5.81 -9.67 8.49
N GLN A 82 6.94 -9.94 9.16
CA GLN A 82 6.99 -10.16 10.61
C GLN A 82 7.06 -8.88 11.44
N ASP A 83 7.60 -7.81 10.87
CA ASP A 83 7.88 -6.53 11.52
C ASP A 83 6.81 -5.46 11.24
N LEU A 84 5.71 -5.84 10.59
CA LEU A 84 4.55 -5.02 10.28
C LEU A 84 3.30 -5.65 10.91
N LYS A 85 2.40 -4.84 11.48
CA LYS A 85 1.25 -5.35 12.24
C LYS A 85 -0.02 -4.54 11.97
N CYS A 86 -1.16 -5.20 12.14
CA CYS A 86 -2.47 -4.55 12.22
C CYS A 86 -2.40 -3.39 13.22
N GLY A 87 -2.97 -2.25 12.84
CA GLY A 87 -2.97 -1.04 13.64
C GLY A 87 -1.69 -0.18 13.54
N GLU A 88 -0.63 -0.61 12.83
CA GLU A 88 0.52 0.27 12.59
C GLU A 88 0.17 1.41 11.62
N ILE A 89 0.83 2.55 11.85
CA ILE A 89 0.68 3.76 11.04
C ILE A 89 1.68 3.72 9.89
N ILE A 90 1.17 3.88 8.68
CA ILE A 90 1.93 3.84 7.43
C ILE A 90 1.76 5.19 6.72
N GLU A 91 2.89 5.75 6.29
CA GLU A 91 2.92 6.90 5.39
C GLU A 91 2.99 6.39 3.94
N PHE A 92 2.14 6.92 3.08
CA PHE A 92 2.10 6.59 1.65
C PHE A 92 1.68 7.79 0.81
N GLU A 93 1.68 7.60 -0.51
CA GLU A 93 1.43 8.63 -1.52
C GLU A 93 0.48 8.05 -2.57
N GLU A 94 -0.12 8.91 -3.38
CA GLU A 94 -1.03 8.51 -4.47
C GLU A 94 -0.41 7.43 -5.40
N CYS A 95 0.90 7.50 -5.64
CA CYS A 95 1.60 6.54 -6.50
C CYS A 95 1.63 5.11 -5.93
N HIS A 96 1.35 4.92 -4.65
CA HIS A 96 1.32 3.62 -3.97
C HIS A 96 -0.08 2.99 -3.93
N ILE A 97 -1.14 3.75 -4.24
CA ILE A 97 -2.54 3.29 -4.13
C ILE A 97 -2.90 2.41 -5.33
N ILE A 98 -3.33 1.18 -5.05
CA ILE A 98 -3.73 0.19 -6.06
C ILE A 98 -5.24 -0.01 -6.14
N ASP A 99 -5.98 0.34 -5.09
CA ASP A 99 -7.44 0.21 -5.00
C ASP A 99 -7.99 1.12 -3.89
N ILE A 100 -9.28 1.41 -3.94
CA ILE A 100 -10.00 2.20 -2.93
C ILE A 100 -11.37 1.56 -2.60
N ASP A 101 -11.90 1.81 -1.40
CA ASP A 101 -13.26 1.40 -0.98
C ASP A 101 -14.21 2.61 -0.90
#